data_AF-A0A3M9NR64-F1
#
_entry.id   AF-A0A3M9NR64-F1
#
_cell.length_a   1.000
_cell.length_b   1.000
_cell.length_c   1.000
_cell.angle_alpha   90.00
_cell.angle_beta   90.00
_cell.angle_gamma   90.00
#
_symmetry.space_group_name_H-M   'P 1'
#
loop_
_entity.id
_entity.type
_entity.pdbx_description
1 polymer ?
#
loop_
_entity_poly.entity_id
_entity_poly.type
_entity_poly.pdbx_seq_one_letter_code
_entity_poly.pdbx_strand_id
1 'polypeptide(L)'
;MIILHAVQKPLNTSRLPPVMYISAPSENQHMHSWYAKLLSTGFAGKQLVMYVHDPSLLLVLAPGKSINTTLPSFYQHLPLLLARNKFKKEFIEH
;
A
#
# COMPACT_ATOMS: atom_id res chain seq x y z
N MET A 1 -12.71 1.68 0.26
CA MET A 1 -11.91 0.55 -0.32
C MET A 1 -10.50 0.99 -0.77
N ILE A 2 -9.41 0.33 -0.34
CA ILE A 2 -8.04 0.65 -0.82
C ILE A 2 -7.73 -0.06 -2.15
N ILE A 3 -7.14 0.68 -3.08
CA ILE A 3 -6.62 0.21 -4.37
C ILE A 3 -5.08 0.18 -4.30
N LEU A 4 -4.49 -0.97 -4.61
CA LEU A 4 -3.04 -1.14 -4.69
C LEU A 4 -2.56 -1.25 -6.14
N HIS A 5 -1.82 -0.24 -6.59
CA HIS A 5 -1.14 -0.22 -7.87
C HIS A 5 0.24 -0.88 -7.74
N ALA A 6 0.38 -2.11 -8.19
CA ALA A 6 1.64 -2.85 -8.08
C ALA A 6 2.30 -3.04 -9.44
N VAL A 7 3.62 -2.88 -9.50
CA VAL A 7 4.39 -3.23 -10.71
C VAL A 7 4.45 -4.76 -10.88
N GLN A 8 4.76 -5.24 -12.09
CA GLN A 8 4.68 -6.66 -12.46
C GLN A 8 5.43 -7.60 -11.51
N LYS A 9 6.61 -7.19 -11.00
CA LYS A 9 7.43 -8.01 -10.11
C LYS A 9 6.75 -8.31 -8.76
N PRO A 10 6.27 -7.33 -7.98
CA PRO A 10 5.41 -7.58 -6.82
C PRO A 10 4.18 -8.44 -7.08
N LEU A 11 3.49 -8.25 -8.21
CA LEU A 11 2.33 -9.08 -8.58
C LEU A 11 2.73 -10.55 -8.76
N ASN A 12 3.78 -10.80 -9.54
CA ASN A 12 4.31 -12.13 -9.80
C ASN A 12 4.78 -12.82 -8.50
N THR A 13 5.55 -12.12 -7.66
CA THR A 13 6.02 -12.67 -6.36
C THR A 13 4.86 -12.96 -5.41
N SER A 14 3.76 -12.22 -5.53
CA SER A 14 2.57 -12.41 -4.70
C SER A 14 1.56 -13.39 -5.30
N ARG A 15 1.81 -13.91 -6.51
CA ARG A 15 0.87 -14.72 -7.30
C ARG A 15 -0.51 -14.06 -7.42
N LEU A 16 -0.52 -12.72 -7.50
CA LEU A 16 -1.74 -11.95 -7.66
C LEU A 16 -1.98 -11.70 -9.15
N PRO A 17 -3.17 -12.03 -9.69
CA PRO A 17 -3.51 -11.63 -11.04
C PRO A 17 -3.60 -10.09 -11.09
N PRO A 18 -3.08 -9.43 -12.16
CA PRO A 18 -3.39 -8.03 -12.38
C PRO A 18 -4.89 -7.91 -12.61
N VAL A 19 -5.58 -7.19 -11.74
CA VAL A 19 -7.00 -6.87 -11.91
C VAL A 19 -7.08 -5.41 -12.37
N MET A 20 -7.71 -5.18 -13.52
CA MET A 20 -8.06 -3.82 -13.95
C MET A 20 -9.27 -3.38 -13.14
N TYR A 21 -9.05 -2.56 -12.12
CA TYR A 21 -10.12 -2.01 -11.31
C TYR A 21 -10.34 -0.53 -11.71
N ILE A 22 -11.47 -0.26 -12.36
CA ILE A 22 -11.95 1.10 -12.65
C ILE A 22 -13.08 1.36 -11.66
N SER A 23 -12.74 1.65 -10.41
CA SER A 23 -13.72 2.15 -9.44
C SER A 23 -13.44 3.63 -9.19
N ALA A 24 -14.45 4.48 -9.39
CA ALA A 24 -14.36 5.86 -8.94
C ALA A 24 -14.29 5.89 -7.41
N PRO A 25 -13.44 6.74 -6.79
CA PRO A 25 -13.51 6.95 -5.35
C PRO A 25 -14.88 7.47 -4.94
N SER A 26 -15.34 7.11 -3.74
CA SER A 26 -16.49 7.78 -3.14
C SER A 26 -16.13 9.23 -2.77
N GLU A 27 -17.16 10.07 -2.63
CA GLU A 27 -17.05 11.54 -2.58
C GLU A 27 -16.04 12.08 -1.54
N ASN A 28 -15.77 11.32 -0.47
CA ASN A 28 -14.85 11.69 0.62
C ASN A 28 -13.61 10.79 0.73
N GLN A 29 -13.41 9.86 -0.21
CA GLN A 29 -12.34 8.89 -0.15
C GLN A 29 -11.05 9.43 -0.78
N HIS A 30 -10.25 10.14 0.02
CA HIS A 30 -9.04 10.81 -0.49
C HIS A 30 -7.77 9.96 -0.44
N MET A 31 -7.71 8.92 0.41
CA MET A 31 -6.50 8.12 0.67
C MET A 31 -6.60 6.68 0.16
N HIS A 32 -7.24 6.49 -0.99
CA HIS A 32 -7.63 5.17 -1.49
C HIS A 32 -6.62 4.54 -2.46
N SER A 33 -5.77 5.32 -3.14
CA SER A 33 -4.85 4.82 -4.17
C SER A 33 -3.40 4.78 -3.67
N TRP A 34 -2.80 3.59 -3.68
CA TRP A 34 -1.44 3.37 -3.19
C TRP A 34 -0.61 2.54 -4.16
N TYR A 35 0.61 2.96 -4.45
CA TYR A 35 1.57 2.18 -5.21
C TYR A 35 2.34 1.21 -4.33
N ALA A 36 2.49 -0.04 -4.76
CA ALA A 36 3.28 -1.06 -4.08
C ALA A 36 4.52 -1.45 -4.90
N LYS A 37 5.70 -1.37 -4.28
CA LYS A 37 6.98 -1.74 -4.91
C LYS A 37 7.85 -2.57 -3.97
N LEU A 38 8.42 -3.65 -4.49
CA LEU A 38 9.42 -4.45 -3.79
C LEU A 38 10.77 -3.72 -3.83
N LEU A 39 11.36 -3.50 -2.66
CA LEU A 39 12.66 -2.88 -2.48
C LEU A 39 13.70 -3.89 -1.99
N SER A 40 14.93 -3.73 -2.49
CA SER A 40 16.11 -4.37 -1.91
C SER A 40 16.63 -3.51 -0.76
N THR A 41 17.00 -4.14 0.35
CA THR A 41 17.58 -3.43 1.51
C THR A 41 19.11 -3.45 1.52
N GLY A 42 19.74 -4.18 0.61
CA GLY A 42 21.18 -4.48 0.66
C GLY A 42 21.56 -5.59 1.66
N PHE A 43 20.68 -5.94 2.61
CA PHE A 43 20.90 -7.06 3.54
C PHE A 43 20.37 -8.37 2.96
N ALA A 44 21.18 -9.42 3.02
CA ALA A 44 20.83 -10.74 2.52
C ALA A 44 19.53 -11.26 3.17
N GLY A 45 18.57 -11.68 2.34
CA GLY A 45 17.28 -12.20 2.79
C GLY A 45 16.32 -11.16 3.38
N LYS A 46 16.69 -9.87 3.43
CA LYS A 46 15.82 -8.80 3.93
C LYS A 46 15.27 -8.00 2.74
N GLN A 47 13.98 -8.14 2.50
CA GLN A 47 13.25 -7.37 1.51
C GLN A 47 12.16 -6.55 2.21
N LEU A 48 11.75 -5.47 1.56
CA LEU A 48 10.66 -4.62 2.02
C LEU A 48 9.67 -4.43 0.87
N VAL A 49 8.39 -4.36 1.17
CA VAL A 49 7.40 -3.78 0.27
C VAL A 49 7.15 -2.34 0.74
N MET A 50 7.33 -1.42 -0.18
CA MET A 50 7.03 0.00 -0.01
C MET A 50 5.65 0.28 -0.58
N TYR A 51 4.79 0.89 0.24
CA TYR A 51 3.50 1.42 -0.15
C TYR A 51 3.56 2.94 -0.15
N VAL A 52 3.24 3.58 -1.26
CA VAL A 52 3.25 5.05 -1.39
C VAL A 52 1.89 5.54 -1.85
N HIS A 53 1.33 6.50 -1.13
CA HIS A 53 0.08 7.13 -1.51
C HIS A 53 0.26 8.13 -2.65
N ASP A 54 -0.69 8.16 -3.57
CA ASP A 54 -0.82 9.17 -4.63
C ASP A 54 -2.07 10.02 -4.35
N PRO A 55 -1.97 11.36 -4.14
CA PRO A 55 -0.84 12.24 -4.44
C PRO A 55 0.02 12.67 -3.24
N SER A 56 -0.33 12.30 -2.01
CA SER A 56 0.30 12.87 -0.80
C SER A 56 1.73 12.38 -0.53
N LEU A 57 2.21 11.34 -1.24
CA LEU A 57 3.51 10.71 -1.06
C LEU A 57 3.76 10.14 0.35
N LEU A 58 2.69 9.94 1.13
CA LEU A 58 2.78 9.20 2.39
C LEU A 58 3.29 7.79 2.13
N LEU A 59 4.19 7.33 3.00
CA LEU A 59 4.94 6.10 2.77
C LEU A 59 4.82 5.16 3.96
N VAL A 60 4.52 3.90 3.67
CA VAL A 60 4.51 2.79 4.63
C VAL A 60 5.49 1.71 4.14
N LEU A 61 6.46 1.38 4.97
CA LEU A 61 7.37 0.25 4.74
C LEU A 61 6.89 -0.96 5.53
N ALA A 62 6.83 -2.11 4.87
CA ALA A 62 6.50 -3.37 5.48
C ALA A 62 7.57 -4.42 5.16
N PRO A 63 8.12 -5.12 6.16
CA PRO A 63 9.14 -6.13 5.94
C PRO A 63 8.55 -7.38 5.31
N GLY A 64 9.16 -7.84 4.21
CA GLY A 64 8.68 -8.99 3.46
C GLY A 64 8.96 -8.86 1.96
N LYS A 65 8.59 -9.91 1.23
CA LYS A 65 8.88 -10.05 -0.20
C LYS A 65 7.66 -10.01 -1.11
N SER A 66 6.46 -10.13 -0.54
CA SER A 66 5.21 -10.18 -1.29
C SER A 66 4.12 -9.37 -0.61
N ILE A 67 3.21 -8.83 -1.41
CA ILE A 67 2.06 -8.05 -0.96
C ILE A 67 1.24 -8.86 0.03
N ASN A 68 0.97 -10.15 -0.24
CA ASN A 68 0.17 -11.00 0.65
C ASN A 68 0.74 -11.07 2.08
N THR A 69 2.07 -11.11 2.21
CA THR A 69 2.72 -11.16 3.52
C THR A 69 2.82 -9.80 4.20
N THR A 70 2.88 -8.72 3.43
CA THR A 70 3.12 -7.36 3.96
C THR A 70 1.85 -6.54 4.14
N LEU A 71 0.75 -6.95 3.50
CA LEU A 71 -0.54 -6.26 3.54
C LEU A 71 -1.13 -6.15 4.95
N PRO A 72 -1.05 -7.17 5.83
CA PRO A 72 -1.51 -7.02 7.22
C PRO A 72 -0.76 -5.92 7.97
N SER A 73 0.57 -5.85 7.82
CA SER A 73 1.38 -4.79 8.42
C SER A 73 1.06 -3.41 7.85
N PHE A 74 0.79 -3.33 6.55
CA PHE A 74 0.32 -2.08 5.93
C PHE A 74 -0.98 -1.58 6.57
N TYR A 75 -1.99 -2.44 6.69
CA TYR A 75 -3.26 -2.08 7.34
C TYR A 75 -3.11 -1.75 8.82
N GLN A 76 -2.16 -2.37 9.52
CA GLN A 76 -1.86 -2.03 10.91
C GLN A 76 -1.19 -0.64 11.04
N HIS A 77 -0.29 -0.29 10.12
CA HIS A 77 0.51 0.95 10.20
C HIS A 77 -0.21 2.17 9.64
N LEU A 78 -1.06 1.99 8.63
CA LEU A 78 -1.71 3.10 7.93
C LEU A 78 -2.56 4.00 8.85
N PRO A 79 -3.43 3.48 9.74
CA PRO A 79 -4.20 4.32 10.66
C PRO A 79 -3.31 5.11 11.61
N LEU A 80 -2.19 4.54 12.06
CA LEU A 80 -1.22 5.20 12.92
C LEU A 80 -0.52 6.35 12.19
N LEU A 81 -0.15 6.13 10.93
CA LEU A 81 0.44 7.16 10.07
C LEU A 81 -0.53 8.33 9.85
N LEU A 82 -1.80 8.03 9.58
CA LEU A 82 -2.83 9.06 9.38
C LEU A 82 -3.06 9.86 10.65
N ALA A 83 -3.23 9.19 11.79
CA ALA A 83 -3.43 9.85 13.09
C ALA A 83 -2.24 10.77 13.43
N ARG A 84 -1.00 10.31 13.19
CA ARG A 84 0.22 11.09 13.41
C ARG A 84 0.25 12.38 12.58
N ASN A 85 -0.28 12.34 11.37
CA ASN A 85 -0.35 13.50 10.46
C ASN A 85 -1.68 14.26 10.54
N LYS A 86 -2.52 13.97 11.55
CA LYS A 86 -3.82 14.62 11.78
C LYS A 86 -4.84 14.43 10.64
N PHE A 87 -4.71 13.37 9.86
CA PHE A 87 -5.73 13.00 8.87
C PHE A 87 -6.93 12.34 9.57
N LYS A 88 -8.14 12.57 9.03
CA LYS A 88 -9.36 11.89 9.49
C LYS A 88 -9.37 10.44 9.02
N LYS A 89 -9.94 9.54 9.82
CA LYS A 89 -10.06 8.10 9.47
C LYS A 89 -10.93 7.87 8.23
N GLU A 90 -11.94 8.73 8.04
CA GLU A 90 -12.86 8.77 6.90
C GLU A 90 -12.13 8.85 5.54
N PHE A 91 -10.85 9.25 5.51
CA PHE A 91 -10.09 9.36 4.27
C PHE A 91 -9.77 8.00 3.63
N ILE A 92 -9.79 6.92 4.42
CA ILE A 92 -9.51 5.54 3.94
C ILE A 92 -10.81 4.72 3.84
N GLU A 93 -11.73 4.95 4.77
CA GLU A 93 -12.90 4.11 5.01
C GLU A 93 -14.17 4.75 4.42
N HIS A 94 -14.63 4.17 3.32
CA HIS A 94 -16.02 4.13 2.84
C HIS A 94 -16.20 2.85 2.01
#